data_AF-A0A2U1W8K8-F1
#
_entry.id   AF-A0A2U1W8K8-F1
#
_cell.length_a   1.000
_cell.length_b   1.000
_cell.length_c   1.000
_cell.angle_alpha   90.00
_cell.angle_beta   90.00
_cell.angle_gamma   90.00
#
_symmetry.space_group_name_H-M   'P 1'
#
loop_
_entity.id
_entity.type
_entity.pdbx_description
1 polymer ?
#
loop_
_entity_poly.entity_id
_entity_poly.type
_entity_poly.pdbx_seq_one_letter_code
_entity_poly.pdbx_strand_id
1 'polypeptide(L)'
;MRVSKEQAAENRRRVVEVASALFRERGFNGIGVADLMKEAGLTHGGFYGQFASKEDLAAEACAHAMEVAAERWRVSAETKGDEALTALLDSYLSPRHRDRSAAGCPIAALGIDVARQGGVARSAFTRGLRPFLDGLSRLVPGRSAEAKRKAALTTLSEMVGALILARAVDDPALSEEILEAARTSLGRPPGKPEAGDA
;
A
#
# COMPACT_ATOMS: atom_id res chain seq x y z
N MET A 1 -36.79 -8.38 0.88
CA MET A 1 -36.18 -9.69 1.17
C MET A 1 -35.04 -9.47 2.17
N ARG A 2 -35.01 -10.19 3.30
CA ARG A 2 -33.99 -9.98 4.34
C ARG A 2 -32.70 -10.68 3.91
N VAL A 3 -31.60 -9.93 3.82
CA VAL A 3 -30.28 -10.47 3.48
C VAL A 3 -29.84 -11.44 4.59
N SER A 4 -29.30 -12.61 4.21
CA SER A 4 -28.78 -13.57 5.20
C SER A 4 -27.54 -12.99 5.90
N LYS A 5 -27.18 -13.51 7.07
CA LYS A 5 -25.97 -13.07 7.78
C LYS A 5 -24.71 -13.30 6.94
N GLU A 6 -24.65 -14.41 6.23
CA GLU A 6 -23.54 -14.77 5.33
C GLU A 6 -23.44 -13.79 4.17
N GLN A 7 -24.55 -13.48 3.50
CA GLN A 7 -24.57 -12.51 2.41
C GLN A 7 -24.22 -11.10 2.90
N ALA A 8 -24.64 -10.72 4.11
CA ALA A 8 -24.26 -9.44 4.70
C ALA A 8 -22.76 -9.35 4.97
N ALA A 9 -22.14 -10.43 5.45
CA ALA A 9 -20.70 -10.50 5.67
C ALA A 9 -19.90 -10.49 4.35
N GLU A 10 -20.38 -11.20 3.32
CA GLU A 10 -19.79 -11.17 1.98
C GLU A 10 -19.87 -9.78 1.34
N ASN A 11 -21.04 -9.14 1.41
CA ASN A 11 -21.22 -7.78 0.94
C ASN A 11 -20.27 -6.82 1.66
N ARG A 12 -20.12 -6.96 2.98
CA ARG A 12 -19.18 -6.13 3.75
C ARG A 12 -17.75 -6.31 3.26
N ARG A 13 -17.27 -7.55 3.11
CA ARG A 13 -15.92 -7.84 2.60
C ARG A 13 -15.70 -7.21 1.24
N ARG A 14 -16.66 -7.38 0.32
CA ARG A 14 -16.61 -6.79 -1.01
C ARG A 14 -16.52 -5.27 -0.97
N VAL A 15 -17.29 -4.60 -0.11
CA VAL A 15 -17.20 -3.14 0.06
C VAL A 15 -15.82 -2.74 0.57
N VAL A 16 -15.25 -3.45 1.55
CA VAL A 16 -13.91 -3.15 2.08
C VAL A 16 -12.83 -3.33 1.01
N GLU A 17 -12.88 -4.41 0.22
CA GLU A 17 -11.93 -4.67 -0.88
C GLU A 17 -11.98 -3.57 -1.96
N VAL A 18 -13.19 -3.22 -2.41
CA VAL A 18 -13.41 -2.16 -3.41
C VAL A 18 -12.99 -0.80 -2.87
N ALA A 19 -13.38 -0.47 -1.63
CA ALA A 19 -12.96 0.75 -0.96
C ALA A 19 -11.44 0.83 -0.83
N SER A 20 -10.79 -0.28 -0.49
CA SER A 20 -9.34 -0.36 -0.36
C SER A 20 -8.61 -0.01 -1.65
N ALA A 21 -9.11 -0.48 -2.80
CA ALA A 21 -8.56 -0.13 -4.10
C ALA A 21 -8.84 1.33 -4.46
N LEU A 22 -10.10 1.77 -4.36
CA LEU A 22 -10.53 3.10 -4.77
C LEU A 22 -9.92 4.21 -3.92
N PHE A 23 -9.77 4.00 -2.60
CA PHE A 23 -9.08 4.96 -1.74
C PHE A 23 -7.59 5.07 -2.07
N ARG A 24 -6.91 3.97 -2.44
CA ARG A 24 -5.50 4.06 -2.88
C ARG A 24 -5.35 4.76 -4.23
N GLU A 25 -6.35 4.68 -5.08
CA GLU A 25 -6.35 5.31 -6.39
C GLU A 25 -6.72 6.80 -6.32
N ARG A 26 -7.71 7.16 -5.50
CA ARG A 26 -8.36 8.48 -5.51
C ARG A 26 -8.24 9.26 -4.21
N GLY A 27 -7.59 8.68 -3.19
CA GLY A 27 -7.58 9.23 -1.83
C GLY A 27 -8.93 9.09 -1.12
N PHE A 28 -8.98 9.45 0.17
CA PHE A 28 -10.22 9.32 0.93
C PHE A 28 -11.30 10.30 0.46
N ASN A 29 -10.91 11.47 -0.03
CA ASN A 29 -11.85 12.51 -0.45
C ASN A 29 -12.20 12.44 -1.94
N GLY A 30 -11.46 11.72 -2.77
CA GLY A 30 -11.69 11.65 -4.22
C GLY A 30 -12.78 10.67 -4.67
N ILE A 31 -13.49 10.04 -3.74
CA ILE A 31 -14.65 9.18 -4.05
C ILE A 31 -15.79 9.31 -3.03
N GLY A 32 -17.02 9.46 -3.51
CA GLY A 32 -18.22 9.49 -2.67
C GLY A 32 -18.71 8.09 -2.26
N VAL A 33 -19.49 8.00 -1.18
CA VAL A 33 -20.08 6.72 -0.72
C VAL A 33 -20.98 6.10 -1.81
N ALA A 34 -21.78 6.92 -2.50
CA ALA A 34 -22.67 6.43 -3.55
C ALA A 34 -21.91 5.75 -4.70
N ASP A 35 -20.85 6.38 -5.21
CA ASP A 35 -20.03 5.82 -6.28
C ASP A 35 -19.27 4.59 -5.82
N LEU A 36 -18.71 4.60 -4.60
CA LEU A 36 -18.04 3.46 -4.01
C LEU A 36 -18.98 2.24 -3.90
N MET A 37 -20.21 2.44 -3.42
CA MET A 37 -21.20 1.37 -3.33
C MET A 37 -21.61 0.85 -4.71
N LYS A 38 -21.73 1.75 -5.69
CA LYS A 38 -22.00 1.37 -7.09
C LYS A 38 -20.90 0.47 -7.65
N GLU A 39 -19.63 0.82 -7.45
CA GLU A 39 -18.49 -0.03 -7.83
C GLU A 39 -18.50 -1.38 -7.09
N ALA A 40 -18.95 -1.38 -5.82
CA ALA A 40 -19.17 -2.62 -5.06
C ALA A 40 -20.40 -3.42 -5.51
N GLY A 41 -21.18 -2.94 -6.49
CA GLY A 41 -22.40 -3.59 -6.96
C GLY A 41 -23.55 -3.58 -5.95
N LEU A 42 -23.56 -2.61 -5.04
CA LEU A 42 -24.49 -2.50 -3.92
C LEU A 42 -25.20 -1.13 -3.92
N THR A 43 -26.33 -1.07 -3.25
CA THR A 43 -27.11 0.18 -3.17
C THR A 43 -26.47 1.15 -2.17
N HIS A 44 -26.66 2.46 -2.41
CA HIS A 44 -26.21 3.50 -1.47
C HIS A 44 -26.79 3.30 -0.07
N GLY A 45 -28.06 2.90 0.05
CA GLY A 45 -28.70 2.61 1.34
C GLY A 45 -28.09 1.40 2.08
N GLY A 46 -27.51 0.44 1.35
CA GLY A 46 -26.83 -0.71 1.94
C GLY A 46 -25.61 -0.33 2.78
N PHE A 47 -24.99 0.82 2.50
CA PHE A 47 -23.83 1.32 3.24
C PHE A 47 -24.14 1.52 4.72
N TYR A 48 -25.20 2.26 5.03
CA TYR A 48 -25.57 2.61 6.41
C TYR A 48 -26.08 1.41 7.23
N GLY A 49 -26.40 0.29 6.58
CA GLY A 49 -26.67 -0.98 7.25
C GLY A 49 -25.41 -1.75 7.65
N GLN A 50 -24.23 -1.35 7.16
CA GLN A 50 -22.95 -2.03 7.37
C GLN A 50 -21.93 -1.14 8.06
N PHE A 51 -21.76 0.10 7.63
CA PHE A 51 -20.73 1.01 8.13
C PHE A 51 -21.38 2.22 8.81
N ALA A 52 -20.81 2.64 9.94
CA ALA A 52 -21.33 3.79 10.69
C ALA A 52 -20.97 5.12 10.01
N SER A 53 -19.81 5.19 9.35
CA SER A 53 -19.33 6.37 8.64
C SER A 53 -18.38 5.99 7.51
N LYS A 54 -18.11 6.95 6.61
CA LYS A 54 -17.07 6.79 5.58
C LYS A 54 -15.69 6.73 6.20
N GLU A 55 -15.48 7.41 7.32
CA GLU A 55 -14.23 7.34 8.09
C GLU A 55 -13.97 5.93 8.65
N ASP A 56 -15.00 5.23 9.12
CA ASP A 56 -14.87 3.85 9.59
C ASP A 56 -14.54 2.90 8.43
N LEU A 57 -15.21 3.06 7.28
CA LEU A 57 -14.87 2.31 6.08
C LEU A 57 -13.43 2.58 5.64
N ALA A 58 -12.96 3.83 5.68
CA ALA A 58 -11.58 4.19 5.35
C ALA A 58 -10.57 3.52 6.27
N ALA A 59 -10.86 3.45 7.58
CA ALA A 59 -10.02 2.74 8.54
C ALA A 59 -9.95 1.23 8.27
N GLU A 60 -11.09 0.59 7.99
CA GLU A 60 -11.14 -0.83 7.64
C GLU A 60 -10.44 -1.13 6.31
N ALA A 61 -10.69 -0.31 5.28
CA ALA A 61 -10.06 -0.43 3.98
C ALA A 61 -8.54 -0.22 4.04
N CYS A 62 -8.07 0.70 4.89
CA CYS A 62 -6.65 0.91 5.16
C CYS A 62 -6.04 -0.28 5.90
N ALA A 63 -6.73 -0.83 6.92
CA ALA A 63 -6.25 -2.01 7.64
C ALA A 63 -6.12 -3.21 6.70
N HIS A 64 -7.16 -3.48 5.91
CA HIS A 64 -7.16 -4.52 4.89
C HIS A 64 -6.01 -4.35 3.87
N ALA A 65 -5.80 -3.13 3.39
CA ALA A 65 -4.70 -2.82 2.48
C ALA A 65 -3.33 -3.17 3.07
N MET A 66 -3.12 -2.82 4.34
CA MET A 66 -1.87 -3.08 5.04
C MET A 66 -1.67 -4.57 5.27
N GLU A 67 -2.72 -5.30 5.66
CA GLU A 67 -2.69 -6.74 5.88
C GLU A 67 -2.32 -7.50 4.59
N VAL A 68 -3.01 -7.23 3.48
CA VAL A 68 -2.74 -7.86 2.18
C VAL A 68 -1.30 -7.60 1.74
N ALA A 69 -0.85 -6.35 1.90
CA ALA A 69 0.47 -5.97 1.44
C ALA A 69 1.59 -6.52 2.35
N ALA A 70 1.36 -6.65 3.66
CA ALA A 70 2.28 -7.29 4.60
C ALA A 70 2.39 -8.79 4.34
N GLU A 71 1.27 -9.47 4.07
CA GLU A 71 1.25 -10.88 3.73
C GLU A 71 2.00 -11.17 2.43
N ARG A 72 1.78 -10.35 1.39
CA ARG A 72 2.53 -10.44 0.13
C ARG A 72 4.04 -10.33 0.35
N TRP A 73 4.47 -9.42 1.23
CA TRP A 73 5.89 -9.28 1.57
C TRP A 73 6.41 -10.51 2.32
N ARG A 74 5.65 -11.03 3.29
CA ARG A 74 6.02 -12.21 4.06
C ARG A 74 6.24 -13.42 3.14
N VAL A 75 5.29 -13.69 2.25
CA VAL A 75 5.39 -14.79 1.27
C VAL A 75 6.57 -14.58 0.31
N SER A 76 6.77 -13.36 -0.18
CA SER A 76 7.92 -13.04 -1.05
C SER A 76 9.26 -13.24 -0.32
N ALA A 77 9.34 -12.88 0.97
CA ALA A 77 10.54 -13.04 1.76
C ALA A 77 10.87 -14.52 1.98
N GLU A 78 9.87 -15.32 2.34
CA GLU A 78 10.02 -16.76 2.59
C GLU A 78 10.45 -17.52 1.33
N THR A 79 9.95 -17.12 0.16
CA THR A 79 10.25 -17.77 -1.11
C THR A 79 11.61 -17.38 -1.70
N LYS A 80 12.13 -16.19 -1.38
CA LYS A 80 13.37 -15.64 -1.97
C LYS A 80 14.61 -15.78 -1.09
N GLY A 81 14.46 -16.09 0.21
CA GLY A 81 15.59 -16.32 1.11
C GLY A 81 16.55 -15.13 1.15
N ASP A 82 17.83 -15.36 0.89
CA ASP A 82 18.87 -14.32 0.94
C ASP A 82 18.68 -13.22 -0.13
N GLU A 83 17.97 -13.50 -1.21
CA GLU A 83 17.64 -12.51 -2.26
C GLU A 83 16.39 -11.69 -1.94
N ALA A 84 15.72 -11.94 -0.82
CA ALA A 84 14.43 -11.33 -0.48
C ALA A 84 14.47 -9.80 -0.47
N LEU A 85 15.51 -9.19 0.10
CA LEU A 85 15.63 -7.72 0.10
C LEU A 85 15.82 -7.19 -1.32
N THR A 86 16.67 -7.82 -2.12
CA THR A 86 16.92 -7.42 -3.51
C THR A 86 15.65 -7.51 -4.35
N ALA A 87 14.92 -8.64 -4.27
CA ALA A 87 13.66 -8.85 -4.96
C ALA A 87 12.56 -7.86 -4.51
N LEU A 88 12.55 -7.53 -3.22
CA LEU A 88 11.64 -6.54 -2.65
C LEU A 88 11.87 -5.16 -3.29
N LEU A 89 13.12 -4.66 -3.24
CA LEU A 89 13.50 -3.37 -3.82
C LEU A 89 13.19 -3.34 -5.32
N ASP A 90 13.41 -4.45 -6.01
CA ASP A 90 13.10 -4.61 -7.42
C ASP A 90 11.63 -4.39 -7.75
N SER A 91 10.78 -5.13 -7.04
CA SER A 91 9.36 -5.09 -7.29
C SER A 91 8.79 -3.72 -6.90
N TYR A 92 9.33 -3.13 -5.81
CA TYR A 92 8.80 -1.94 -5.20
C TYR A 92 9.17 -0.66 -5.98
N LEU A 93 10.43 -0.51 -6.37
CA LEU A 93 10.93 0.68 -7.06
C LEU A 93 10.81 0.55 -8.59
N SER A 94 9.73 -0.07 -9.09
CA SER A 94 9.54 -0.36 -10.52
C SER A 94 8.51 0.56 -11.18
N PRO A 95 8.60 0.79 -12.50
CA PRO A 95 7.53 1.44 -13.27
C PRO A 95 6.17 0.77 -13.06
N ARG A 96 6.14 -0.57 -13.04
CA ARG A 96 4.93 -1.34 -12.76
C ARG A 96 4.28 -0.97 -11.43
N HIS A 97 5.06 -0.76 -10.37
CA HIS A 97 4.51 -0.34 -9.08
C HIS A 97 4.15 1.15 -9.06
N ARG A 98 4.96 2.01 -9.70
CA ARG A 98 4.64 3.43 -9.90
C ARG A 98 3.26 3.59 -10.52
N ASP A 99 2.98 2.89 -11.61
CA ASP A 99 1.78 3.09 -12.43
C ASP A 99 0.52 2.42 -11.84
N ARG A 100 0.67 1.49 -10.89
CA ARG A 100 -0.44 0.73 -10.28
C ARG A 100 -0.75 1.21 -8.86
N SER A 101 -1.18 2.46 -8.69
CA SER A 101 -1.54 3.03 -7.38
C SER A 101 -2.62 2.21 -6.65
N ALA A 102 -3.69 1.80 -7.35
CA ALA A 102 -4.81 1.03 -6.81
C ALA A 102 -4.39 -0.35 -6.24
N ALA A 103 -3.34 -0.97 -6.76
CA ALA A 103 -2.81 -2.27 -6.30
C ALA A 103 -1.44 -2.14 -5.58
N GLY A 104 -0.98 -0.90 -5.40
CA GLY A 104 0.35 -0.55 -5.00
C GLY A 104 0.56 -0.52 -3.48
N CYS A 105 1.48 0.35 -3.04
CA CYS A 105 1.85 0.44 -1.63
C CYS A 105 0.82 1.30 -0.91
N PRO A 106 0.11 0.78 0.10
CA PRO A 106 -0.87 1.57 0.84
C PRO A 106 -0.23 2.71 1.63
N ILE A 107 1.03 2.58 2.04
CA ILE A 107 1.76 3.65 2.75
C ILE A 107 1.98 4.84 1.82
N ALA A 108 2.45 4.58 0.59
CA ALA A 108 2.69 5.62 -0.41
C ALA A 108 1.39 6.26 -0.92
N ALA A 109 0.30 5.49 -0.99
CA ALA A 109 -0.98 5.96 -1.50
C ALA A 109 -1.82 6.72 -0.45
N LEU A 110 -1.84 6.26 0.81
CA LEU A 110 -2.77 6.74 1.84
C LEU A 110 -2.10 7.51 2.98
N GLY A 111 -0.76 7.52 3.07
CA GLY A 111 -0.05 8.12 4.20
C GLY A 111 -0.43 9.59 4.43
N ILE A 112 -0.59 10.36 3.36
CA ILE A 112 -0.98 11.78 3.43
C ILE A 112 -2.46 11.96 3.82
N ASP A 113 -3.36 11.15 3.25
CA ASP A 113 -4.79 11.18 3.61
C ASP A 113 -5.00 10.83 5.08
N VAL A 114 -4.32 9.78 5.57
CA VAL A 114 -4.34 9.37 6.97
C VAL A 114 -3.80 10.47 7.89
N ALA A 115 -2.73 11.15 7.49
CA ALA A 115 -2.17 12.26 8.27
C ALA A 115 -3.14 13.44 8.38
N ARG A 116 -3.87 13.76 7.30
CA ARG A 116 -4.87 14.84 7.27
C ARG A 116 -6.14 14.50 8.06
N GLN A 117 -6.60 13.25 7.97
CA GLN A 117 -7.86 12.83 8.59
C GLN A 117 -7.72 12.53 10.10
N GLY A 118 -6.63 11.88 10.52
CA GLY A 118 -6.44 11.48 11.91
C GLY A 118 -7.34 10.33 12.38
N GLY A 119 -7.71 10.35 13.66
CA GLY A 119 -8.71 9.46 14.26
C GLY A 119 -8.48 7.94 14.10
N VAL A 120 -9.55 7.23 13.77
CA VAL A 120 -9.57 5.76 13.63
C VAL A 120 -8.69 5.27 12.47
N ALA A 121 -8.63 6.01 11.37
CA ALA A 121 -7.77 5.69 10.22
C ALA A 121 -6.28 5.77 10.58
N ARG A 122 -5.86 6.79 11.33
CA ARG A 122 -4.47 6.91 11.84
C ARG A 122 -4.10 5.76 12.77
N SER A 123 -5.04 5.33 13.61
CA SER A 123 -4.83 4.20 14.51
C SER A 123 -4.71 2.89 13.73
N ALA A 124 -5.57 2.66 12.72
CA ALA A 124 -5.51 1.50 11.84
C ALA A 124 -4.19 1.45 11.06
N PHE A 125 -3.77 2.59 10.49
CA PHE A 125 -2.49 2.71 9.79
C PHE A 125 -1.30 2.38 10.69
N THR A 126 -1.28 2.92 11.91
CA THR A 126 -0.20 2.66 12.88
C THR A 126 -0.11 1.18 13.23
N ARG A 127 -1.25 0.49 13.39
CA ARG A 127 -1.26 -0.95 13.63
C ARG A 127 -0.76 -1.72 12.41
N GLY A 128 -1.20 -1.35 11.21
CA GLY A 128 -0.78 -2.01 9.96
C GLY A 128 0.70 -1.80 9.61
N LEU A 129 1.28 -0.65 9.96
CA LEU A 129 2.68 -0.33 9.68
C LEU A 129 3.67 -1.16 10.51
N ARG A 130 3.27 -1.62 11.71
CA ARG A 130 4.16 -2.37 12.62
C ARG A 130 4.61 -3.71 12.01
N PRO A 131 3.73 -4.62 11.57
CA PRO A 131 4.13 -5.85 10.89
C PRO A 131 5.02 -5.63 9.67
N PHE A 132 4.77 -4.55 8.91
CA PHE A 132 5.62 -4.17 7.78
C PHE A 132 7.06 -3.87 8.18
N LEU A 133 7.22 -3.03 9.21
CA LEU A 133 8.55 -2.70 9.74
C LEU A 133 9.23 -3.91 10.36
N ASP A 134 8.47 -4.78 11.03
CA ASP A 134 9.00 -6.01 11.62
C ASP A 134 9.49 -6.99 10.54
N GLY A 135 8.74 -7.13 9.45
CA GLY A 135 9.14 -7.91 8.28
C GLY A 135 10.40 -7.36 7.62
N LEU A 136 10.43 -6.06 7.33
CA LEU A 136 11.59 -5.39 6.71
C LEU A 136 12.84 -5.46 7.59
N SER A 137 12.69 -5.33 8.91
CA SER A 137 13.79 -5.44 9.89
C SER A 137 14.47 -6.82 9.87
N ARG A 138 13.79 -7.86 9.37
CA ARG A 138 14.39 -9.20 9.19
C ARG A 138 15.23 -9.30 7.92
N LEU A 139 14.93 -8.48 6.91
CA LEU A 139 15.58 -8.50 5.60
C LEU A 139 16.79 -7.59 5.51
N VAL A 140 16.73 -6.43 6.17
CA VAL A 140 17.80 -5.42 6.11
C VAL A 140 19.04 -5.86 6.91
N PRO A 141 20.25 -5.49 6.47
CA PRO A 141 21.47 -5.76 7.21
C PRO A 141 21.52 -4.97 8.53
N GLY A 142 22.17 -5.53 9.55
CA GLY A 142 22.39 -4.82 10.81
C GLY A 142 22.99 -5.72 11.89
N ARG A 143 23.89 -5.15 12.69
CA ARG A 143 24.66 -5.87 13.74
C ARG A 143 23.91 -6.01 15.07
N SER A 144 22.80 -5.28 15.26
CA SER A 144 21.94 -5.33 16.45
C SER A 144 20.47 -5.15 16.06
N ALA A 145 19.55 -5.48 16.96
CA ALA A 145 18.11 -5.26 16.73
C ALA A 145 17.78 -3.78 16.50
N GLU A 146 18.41 -2.88 17.25
CA GLU A 146 18.26 -1.43 17.07
C GLU A 146 18.78 -0.97 15.70
N ALA A 147 19.96 -1.45 15.28
CA ALA A 147 20.53 -1.11 13.98
C ALA A 147 19.63 -1.61 12.83
N LYS A 148 19.12 -2.84 12.92
CA LYS A 148 18.16 -3.38 11.94
C LYS A 148 16.87 -2.58 11.90
N ARG A 149 16.35 -2.18 13.07
CA ARG A 149 15.16 -1.35 13.16
C ARG A 149 15.35 0.01 12.51
N LYS A 150 16.49 0.67 12.77
CA LYS A 150 16.84 1.95 12.14
C LYS A 150 16.97 1.79 10.62
N ALA A 151 17.66 0.75 10.16
CA ALA A 151 17.81 0.44 8.74
C ALA A 151 16.44 0.21 8.07
N ALA A 152 15.54 -0.55 8.69
CA ALA A 152 14.20 -0.76 8.15
C ALA A 152 13.39 0.54 8.05
N LEU A 153 13.48 1.41 9.05
CA LEU A 153 12.81 2.72 9.01
C LEU A 153 13.35 3.60 7.89
N THR A 154 14.68 3.66 7.72
CA THR A 154 15.30 4.46 6.65
C THR A 154 14.99 3.88 5.27
N THR A 155 15.13 2.56 5.09
CA THR A 155 14.82 1.86 3.84
C THR A 155 13.36 2.05 3.45
N LEU A 156 12.42 1.89 4.38
CA LEU A 156 11.00 2.11 4.09
C LEU A 156 10.73 3.56 3.70
N SER A 157 11.32 4.52 4.41
CA SER A 157 11.12 5.95 4.15
C SER A 157 11.63 6.34 2.76
N GLU A 158 12.80 5.82 2.38
CA GLU A 158 13.39 6.05 1.06
C GLU A 158 12.57 5.40 -0.05
N MET A 159 12.19 4.13 0.11
CA MET A 159 11.32 3.42 -0.85
C MET A 159 10.01 4.18 -1.09
N VAL A 160 9.31 4.52 0.00
CA VAL A 160 8.03 5.24 -0.06
C VAL A 160 8.21 6.63 -0.66
N GLY A 161 9.22 7.38 -0.23
CA GLY A 161 9.49 8.73 -0.73
C GLY A 161 9.79 8.74 -2.21
N ALA A 162 10.69 7.86 -2.68
CA ALA A 162 11.03 7.73 -4.08
C ALA A 162 9.80 7.37 -4.93
N LEU A 163 8.97 6.43 -4.48
CA LEU A 163 7.75 6.05 -5.20
C LEU A 163 6.72 7.19 -5.26
N ILE A 164 6.60 8.00 -4.21
CA ILE A 164 5.72 9.19 -4.21
C ILE A 164 6.23 10.23 -5.21
N LEU A 165 7.53 10.55 -5.16
CA LEU A 165 8.13 11.54 -6.06
C LEU A 165 8.05 11.09 -7.53
N ALA A 166 8.38 9.83 -7.81
CA ALA A 166 8.31 9.26 -9.15
C ALA A 166 6.88 9.28 -9.75
N ARG A 167 5.83 9.23 -8.92
CA ARG A 167 4.43 9.37 -9.35
C ARG A 167 4.00 10.83 -9.53
N ALA A 168 4.67 11.76 -8.87
CA ALA A 168 4.24 13.16 -8.81
C ALA A 168 4.79 13.98 -9.98
N VAL A 169 5.92 13.57 -10.56
CA VAL A 169 6.52 14.22 -11.73
C VAL A 169 5.83 13.79 -13.02
N ASP A 170 5.76 14.68 -13.99
CA ASP A 170 5.21 14.47 -15.33
C ASP A 170 6.30 14.20 -16.39
N ASP A 171 7.58 14.24 -16.00
CA ASP A 171 8.73 13.86 -16.81
C ASP A 171 9.05 12.35 -16.59
N PRO A 172 8.87 11.49 -17.61
CA PRO A 172 9.17 10.06 -17.51
C PRO A 172 10.64 9.77 -17.20
N ALA A 173 11.58 10.56 -17.73
CA ALA A 173 13.01 10.34 -17.51
C ALA A 173 13.39 10.65 -16.05
N LEU A 174 12.89 11.78 -15.51
CA LEU A 174 13.06 12.12 -14.10
C LEU A 174 12.39 11.10 -13.18
N SER A 175 11.21 10.62 -13.55
CA SER A 175 10.48 9.57 -12.80
C SER A 175 11.33 8.29 -12.67
N GLU A 176 11.93 7.84 -13.77
CA GLU A 176 12.83 6.68 -13.78
C GLU A 176 14.13 6.94 -13.01
N GLU A 177 14.72 8.13 -13.17
CA GLU A 177 15.93 8.54 -12.45
C GLU A 177 15.72 8.48 -10.93
N ILE A 178 14.58 8.96 -10.42
CA ILE A 178 14.24 8.90 -9.00
C ILE A 178 14.19 7.45 -8.48
N LEU A 179 13.52 6.56 -9.22
CA LEU A 179 13.40 5.15 -8.85
C LEU A 179 14.77 4.46 -8.84
N GLU A 180 15.60 4.75 -9.84
CA GLU A 180 16.95 4.17 -9.98
C GLU A 180 17.91 4.72 -8.91
N ALA A 181 17.86 6.01 -8.61
CA ALA A 181 18.65 6.61 -7.53
C ALA A 181 18.37 5.93 -6.18
N ALA A 182 17.10 5.66 -5.87
CA ALA A 182 16.70 4.96 -4.65
C ALA A 182 17.15 3.48 -4.65
N ARG A 183 17.09 2.79 -5.80
CA ARG A 183 17.63 1.42 -5.92
C ARG A 183 19.13 1.38 -5.62
N THR A 184 19.88 2.27 -6.26
CA THR A 184 21.33 2.40 -6.09
C THR A 184 21.72 2.73 -4.66
N SER A 185 21.07 3.72 -4.04
CA SER A 185 21.29 4.10 -2.65
C SER A 185 21.03 2.96 -1.66
N LEU A 186 20.01 2.15 -1.91
CA LEU A 186 19.66 0.98 -1.08
C LEU A 186 20.54 -0.26 -1.34
N GLY A 187 21.66 -0.09 -2.04
CA GLY A 187 22.68 -1.13 -2.23
C GLY A 187 22.43 -2.06 -3.41
N ARG A 188 21.58 -1.67 -4.36
CA ARG A 188 21.32 -2.43 -5.58
C ARG A 188 21.97 -1.75 -6.79
N PRO A 189 22.89 -2.40 -7.52
CA PRO A 189 23.45 -1.80 -8.73
C PRO A 189 22.36 -1.53 -9.79
N PRO A 190 22.55 -0.53 -10.67
CA PRO A 190 21.49 -0.08 -11.55
C PRO A 190 20.92 -1.18 -12.43
N GLY A 191 19.59 -1.22 -12.52
CA GLY A 191 18.89 -2.19 -13.35
C GLY A 191 19.23 -1.95 -14.82
N LYS A 192 19.42 -3.02 -15.61
CA LYS A 192 19.41 -2.87 -17.07
C LYS A 192 18.04 -2.33 -17.49
N PRO A 193 17.96 -1.38 -18.43
CA PRO A 193 16.67 -0.89 -18.90
C PRO A 193 15.83 -2.07 -19.40
N GLU A 194 14.60 -2.19 -18.88
CA GLU A 194 13.63 -3.15 -19.38
C GLU A 194 13.38 -2.81 -20.85
N ALA A 195 13.64 -3.77 -21.74
CA ALA A 195 13.31 -3.61 -23.15
C ALA A 195 11.80 -3.40 -23.24
N GLY A 196 11.39 -2.23 -23.71
CA GLY A 196 9.98 -1.88 -23.86
C GLY A 196 9.26 -2.95 -24.68
N ASP A 197 8.16 -3.45 -24.14
CA ASP A 197 7.18 -4.20 -24.93
C ASP A 197 6.58 -3.24 -25.96
N ALA A 198 6.82 -3.58 -27.23
CA ALA A 198 6.16 -3.00 -28.39
C ALA A 198 4.68 -3.43 -28.47
#